data_AF-A0AA91JQ39-F1
#
_entry.id   AF-A0AA91JQ39-F1
#
_cell.length_a   1.000
_cell.length_b   1.000
_cell.length_c   1.000
_cell.angle_alpha   90.00
_cell.angle_beta   90.00
_cell.angle_gamma   90.00
#
_symmetry.space_group_name_H-M   'P 1'
#
loop_
_entity.id
_entity.type
_entity.pdbx_description
1 polymer ?
#
loop_
_entity_poly.entity_id
_entity_poly.type
_entity_poly.pdbx_seq_one_letter_code
_entity_poly.pdbx_strand_id
1 'polypeptide(L)' 'MVTEVKKKREQLNLTQQELADMLYVTRQSISNWENEKSHPNSDILKQLNNLQMSDKK' A
#
# COMPACT_ATOMS: atom_id res chain seq x y z
N MET A 1 -11.48 5.49 -10.38
CA MET A 1 -10.58 4.34 -10.55
C MET A 1 -10.08 3.91 -9.17
N VAL A 2 -9.91 2.61 -8.89
CA VAL A 2 -9.35 2.13 -7.62
C VAL A 2 -7.88 1.80 -7.85
N THR A 3 -6.96 2.47 -7.14
CA THR A 3 -5.52 2.25 -7.33
C THR A 3 -5.09 0.92 -6.71
N GLU A 4 -4.00 0.35 -7.22
CA GLU A 4 -3.47 -0.93 -6.74
C GLU A 4 -3.15 -0.92 -5.24
N VAL A 5 -2.68 0.23 -4.72
CA VAL A 5 -2.44 0.43 -3.27
C VAL A 5 -3.72 0.25 -2.48
N LYS A 6 -4.82 0.87 -2.92
CA LYS A 6 -6.12 0.79 -2.24
C LYS A 6 -6.67 -0.64 -2.24
N LYS A 7 -6.61 -1.31 -3.39
CA LYS A 7 -7.05 -2.72 -3.51
C LYS A 7 -6.29 -3.62 -2.55
N LYS A 8 -4.96 -3.47 -2.49
CA LYS A 8 -4.11 -4.28 -1.63
C LYS A 8 -4.39 -4.04 -0.14
N ARG A 9 -4.54 -2.76 0.22
CA ARG A 9 -4.91 -2.35 1.58
C ARG A 9 -6.22 -3.01 2.01
N GLU A 10 -7.23 -2.98 1.15
CA GLU A 10 -8.55 -3.57 1.40
C GLU A 10 -8.49 -5.11 1.43
N GLN A 11 -7.68 -5.74 0.57
CA GLN A 11 -7.46 -7.19 0.60
C GLN A 11 -6.82 -7.69 1.91
N LEU A 12 -5.91 -6.89 2.47
CA LEU A 12 -5.25 -7.18 3.74
C LEU A 12 -6.05 -6.65 4.94
N ASN A 13 -7.22 -6.05 4.70
CA ASN A 13 -8.09 -5.43 5.70
C ASN A 13 -7.39 -4.42 6.61
N LEU A 14 -6.49 -3.63 6.02
CA LEU A 14 -5.67 -2.64 6.71
C LEU A 14 -6.30 -1.24 6.63
N THR A 15 -6.01 -0.43 7.63
CA THR A 15 -6.19 1.02 7.57
C THR A 15 -5.05 1.68 6.78
N GLN A 16 -5.26 2.92 6.34
CA GLN A 16 -4.21 3.69 5.67
C GLN A 16 -2.99 3.92 6.59
N GLN A 17 -3.22 3.99 7.91
CA GLN A 17 -2.15 4.15 8.89
C GLN A 17 -1.34 2.86 9.02
N GLU A 18 -1.98 1.71 9.18
CA GLU A 18 -1.28 0.42 9.30
C GLU A 18 -0.46 0.09 8.05
N LEU A 19 -1.01 0.35 6.86
CA LEU A 19 -0.25 0.18 5.63
C LEU A 19 0.93 1.16 5.54
N ALA A 20 0.76 2.39 6.02
CA ALA A 20 1.84 3.37 6.05
C ALA A 20 2.96 2.92 6.99
N ASP A 21 2.61 2.44 8.18
CA ASP A 21 3.55 1.96 9.20
C ASP A 21 4.34 0.76 8.69
N MET A 22 3.69 -0.19 8.01
CA MET A 22 4.37 -1.36 7.40
C MET A 22 5.32 -1.00 6.26
N LEU A 23 4.98 0.03 5.49
CA LEU A 23 5.80 0.50 4.37
C LEU A 23 6.81 1.57 4.79
N TYR A 24 6.88 1.91 6.08
CA TYR A 24 7.71 2.99 6.63
C TYR A 24 7.51 4.33 5.92
N VAL A 25 6.26 4.64 5.57
CA VAL A 25 5.86 5.90 4.95
C VAL A 25 4.81 6.62 5.79
N THR A 26 4.42 7.81 5.38
CA THR A 26 3.36 8.54 6.07
C THR A 26 1.98 8.11 5.57
N ARG A 27 0.96 8.20 6.42
CA ARG A 27 -0.44 8.01 6.02
C ARG A 27 -0.84 8.93 4.86
N GLN A 28 -0.26 10.13 4.80
CA GLN A 28 -0.48 11.08 3.71
C GLN A 28 0.04 10.53 2.37
N SER A 29 1.18 9.83 2.37
CA SER A 29 1.71 9.13 1.19
C SER A 29 0.72 8.09 0.68
N ILE A 30 0.19 7.24 1.57
CA ILE A 30 -0.85 6.25 1.20
C ILE A 30 -2.06 6.96 0.61
N SER A 31 -2.59 7.99 1.27
CA SER A 31 -3.73 8.75 0.77
C SER A 31 -3.46 9.35 -0.61
N ASN A 32 -2.27 9.92 -0.85
CA ASN A 32 -1.91 10.48 -2.14
C ASN A 32 -1.84 9.41 -3.24
N TRP A 33 -1.34 8.21 -2.93
CA TRP A 33 -1.31 7.08 -3.87
C TRP A 33 -2.69 6.50 -4.15
N GLU A 34 -3.59 6.52 -3.16
CA GLU A 34 -4.99 6.09 -3.34
C GLU A 34 -5.83 7.09 -4.14
N ASN A 35 -5.42 8.37 -4.16
CA ASN A 35 -6.09 9.45 -4.88
C ASN A 35 -5.36 9.88 -6.17
N GLU A 36 -4.43 9.06 -6.67
CA GLU A 36 -3.68 9.32 -7.92
C GLU A 36 -2.88 10.65 -7.92
N LYS A 37 -2.62 11.25 -6.75
CA LYS A 37 -1.85 12.49 -6.60
C LYS A 37 -0.35 12.27 -6.72
N SER A 38 0.11 11.04 -6.46
CA SER A 38 1.49 10.62 -6.60
C SER A 38 1.54 9.11 -6.77
N HIS A 39 2.70 8.58 -7.15
CA HIS A 39 2.92 7.14 -7.27
C HIS A 39 3.97 6.65 -6.27
N PRO A 40 3.80 5.45 -5.70
CA PRO A 40 4.85 4.82 -4.89
C PRO A 40 6.08 4.54 -5.76
N ASN A 41 7.25 4.63 -5.15
CA ASN A 41 8.51 4.31 -5.84
C ASN A 41 8.66 2.79 -6.02
N SER A 42 9.69 2.40 -6.78
CA SER A 42 10.01 0.99 -7.10
C SER A 42 10.18 0.12 -5.86
N ASP A 43 10.75 0.65 -4.79
CA ASP A 43 11.00 -0.10 -3.55
C ASP A 43 9.73 -0.35 -2.75
N ILE A 44 8.86 0.66 -2.65
CA ILE A 44 7.54 0.50 -2.03
C ILE A 44 6.71 -0.52 -2.82
N LEU A 45 6.74 -0.47 -4.15
CA LEU A 45 6.05 -1.46 -4.97
C LEU A 45 6.54 -2.89 -4.70
N LYS A 46 7.85 -3.09 -4.53
CA LYS A 46 8.42 -4.38 -4.12
C LYS A 46 7.93 -4.81 -2.74
N GLN A 47 7.93 -3.91 -1.75
CA GLN A 47 7.44 -4.21 -0.40
C GLN A 47 5.95 -4.58 -0.42
N LEU A 48 5.13 -3.80 -1.14
CA LEU A 48 3.71 -4.07 -1.33
C LEU A 48 3.49 -5.44 -1.97
N ASN A 49 4.30 -5.83 -2.96
CA ASN A 49 4.24 -7.16 -3.57
C ASN A 49 4.65 -8.27 -2.60
N ASN A 50 5.66 -8.04 -1.78
CA ASN A 50 6.10 -9.00 -0.78
C ASN A 50 5.05 -9.23 0.33
N LEU A 51 4.30 -8.20 0.74
CA LEU A 51 3.19 -8.35 1.71
C LEU A 51 2.13 -9.35 1.24
N GLN A 52 1.98 -9.56 -0.07
CA GLN A 52 0.99 -10.48 -0.65
C GLN A 52 1.44 -11.95 -0.63
N MET A 53 2.74 -12.21 -0.49
CA MET A 53 3.31 -13.56 -0.55
C MET A 53 3.22 -14.29 0.80
N SER A 54 2.97 -13.56 1.89
CA SER A 54 2.95 -14.09 3.26
C SER A 54 1.76 -15.01 3.55
N ASP A 55 0.61 -14.80 2.87
CA ASP A 55 -0.63 -15.56 3.12
C ASP A 55 -0.86 -16.74 2.16
N LYS A 56 0.12 -17.07 1.31
CA LYS A 56 0.05 -18.19 0.35
C LYS A 56 0.93 -19.39 0.73
N LYS A 57 1.03 -19.70 2.04
CA LYS A 57 1.65 -20.95 2.50
C LYS A 57 0.62 -21.92 3.01
#